data_AF-A0A2G1W3P4-F1
#
_entry.id   AF-A0A2G1W3P4-F1
#
_cell.length_a   1.000
_cell.length_b   1.000
_cell.length_c   1.000
_cell.angle_alpha   90.00
_cell.angle_beta   90.00
_cell.angle_gamma   90.00
#
_symmetry.space_group_name_H-M   'P 1'
#
loop_
_entity.id
_entity.type
_entity.pdbx_description
1 polymer ?
#
loop_
_entity_poly.entity_id
_entity_poly.type
_entity_poly.pdbx_seq_one_letter_code
_entity_poly.pdbx_strand_id
1 'polypeptide(L)'
;MQEEDAKSLFIDWLERHKASVVQVARAYTLGSEESQDLAQEILLQAWHSLPRFQGQASPATWFYRVALHTAMNWRRKDQRRRTCQQPLLEVQTIPSESIDSSQHAEQRETLEQLYKAIHQLPKSDVALVLLYLDELSYREMAGVLGISESNVGVRLGRAKKALAELLNVEVAEAQHHES
;
A
#
# COMPACT_ATOMS: atom_id res chain seq x y z
N MET A 1 -20.60 -16.29 -12.37
CA MET A 1 -20.36 -14.93 -12.91
C MET A 1 -19.97 -15.10 -14.36
N GLN A 2 -20.66 -14.44 -15.30
CA GLN A 2 -20.21 -14.45 -16.70
C GLN A 2 -18.91 -13.63 -16.81
N GLU A 3 -18.08 -13.92 -17.80
CA GLU A 3 -16.74 -13.31 -17.95
C GLU A 3 -16.81 -11.79 -18.16
N GLU A 4 -17.86 -11.32 -18.83
CA GLU A 4 -18.13 -9.91 -19.10
C GLU A 4 -18.58 -9.14 -17.85
N ASP A 5 -19.38 -9.77 -16.99
CA ASP A 5 -19.78 -9.23 -15.68
C ASP A 5 -18.58 -9.12 -14.73
N ALA A 6 -17.71 -10.14 -14.72
CA ALA A 6 -16.49 -10.15 -13.92
C ALA A 6 -15.57 -8.99 -14.30
N LYS A 7 -15.43 -8.74 -15.60
CA LYS A 7 -14.61 -7.66 -16.14
C LYS A 7 -15.14 -6.29 -15.75
N SER A 8 -16.44 -6.06 -15.91
CA SER A 8 -17.06 -4.77 -15.53
C SER A 8 -16.92 -4.51 -14.03
N LEU A 9 -17.19 -5.53 -13.20
CA LEU A 9 -17.05 -5.44 -11.75
C LEU A 9 -15.60 -5.15 -11.32
N PHE A 10 -14.63 -5.81 -11.95
CA PHE A 10 -13.22 -5.57 -11.68
C PHE A 10 -12.80 -4.14 -11.99
N ILE A 11 -13.22 -3.60 -13.15
CA ILE A 11 -12.89 -2.22 -13.55
C ILE A 11 -13.49 -1.21 -12.56
N ASP A 12 -14.75 -1.39 -12.17
CA ASP A 12 -15.40 -0.52 -11.17
C ASP A 12 -14.66 -0.52 -9.83
N TRP A 13 -14.24 -1.70 -9.36
CA TRP A 13 -13.49 -1.81 -8.10
C TRP A 13 -12.07 -1.28 -8.21
N LEU A 14 -11.41 -1.51 -9.34
CA LEU A 14 -10.10 -0.96 -9.62
C LEU A 14 -10.13 0.58 -9.56
N GLU A 15 -11.11 1.21 -10.20
CA GLU A 15 -11.25 2.67 -10.17
C GLU A 15 -11.42 3.20 -8.73
N ARG A 16 -12.16 2.49 -7.90
CA ARG A 16 -12.39 2.85 -6.48
C ARG A 16 -11.18 2.60 -5.57
N HIS A 17 -10.33 1.62 -5.91
CA HIS A 17 -9.28 1.12 -5.01
C HIS A 17 -7.85 1.23 -5.56
N LYS A 18 -7.65 1.87 -6.72
CA LYS A 18 -6.33 2.08 -7.33
C LYS A 18 -5.35 2.83 -6.42
N ALA A 19 -5.83 3.81 -5.66
CA ALA A 19 -5.01 4.55 -4.69
C ALA A 19 -4.41 3.60 -3.64
N SER A 20 -5.23 2.71 -3.09
CA SER A 20 -4.83 1.68 -2.13
C SER A 20 -3.78 0.73 -2.72
N VAL A 21 -3.90 0.35 -4.00
CA VAL A 21 -2.88 -0.49 -4.69
C VAL A 21 -1.54 0.22 -4.70
N VAL A 22 -1.53 1.50 -5.11
CA VAL A 22 -0.32 2.31 -5.20
C VAL A 22 0.32 2.51 -3.83
N GLN A 23 -0.47 2.85 -2.81
CA GLN A 23 -0.01 3.01 -1.42
C GLN A 23 0.61 1.71 -0.88
N VAL A 24 -0.08 0.58 -1.06
CA VAL A 24 0.44 -0.73 -0.64
C VAL A 24 1.73 -1.08 -1.38
N ALA A 25 1.78 -0.87 -2.70
CA ALA A 25 2.99 -1.17 -3.45
C ALA A 25 4.20 -0.35 -2.98
N ARG A 26 4.00 0.96 -2.78
CA ARG A 26 5.04 1.88 -2.31
C ARG A 26 5.48 1.58 -0.88
N ALA A 27 4.56 1.17 -0.01
CA ALA A 27 4.87 0.84 1.38
C ALA A 27 5.66 -0.48 1.56
N TYR A 28 5.67 -1.36 0.56
CA TYR A 28 6.34 -2.67 0.65
C TYR A 28 7.56 -2.81 -0.28
N THR A 29 7.94 -1.75 -0.99
CA THR A 29 9.07 -1.72 -1.91
C THR A 29 9.85 -0.43 -1.78
N LEU A 30 11.12 -0.42 -2.20
CA LEU A 30 12.01 0.73 -2.04
C LEU A 30 12.19 1.52 -3.35
N GLY A 31 11.97 0.89 -4.50
CA GLY A 31 12.17 1.50 -5.83
C GLY A 31 10.89 1.59 -6.65
N SER A 32 10.86 2.55 -7.57
CA SER A 32 9.74 2.75 -8.51
C SER A 32 9.42 1.51 -9.34
N GLU A 33 10.44 0.86 -9.88
CA GLU A 33 10.30 -0.37 -10.67
C GLU A 33 9.69 -1.51 -9.83
N GLU A 34 10.19 -1.73 -8.62
CA GLU A 34 9.65 -2.76 -7.72
C GLU A 34 8.20 -2.46 -7.33
N SER A 35 7.89 -1.19 -7.10
CA SER A 35 6.54 -0.75 -6.75
C SER A 35 5.58 -0.94 -7.93
N GLN A 36 6.01 -0.64 -9.15
CA GLN A 36 5.25 -0.89 -10.37
C GLN A 36 4.97 -2.40 -10.55
N ASP A 37 5.98 -3.22 -10.34
CA ASP A 37 5.88 -4.69 -10.46
C ASP A 37 4.93 -5.26 -9.40
N LEU A 38 5.04 -4.79 -8.16
CA LEU A 38 4.16 -5.23 -7.08
C LEU A 38 2.71 -4.79 -7.32
N ALA A 39 2.47 -3.57 -7.81
CA ALA A 39 1.12 -3.14 -8.16
C ALA A 39 0.51 -4.02 -9.25
N GLN A 40 1.26 -4.34 -10.30
CA GLN A 40 0.80 -5.27 -11.33
C GLN A 40 0.49 -6.65 -10.76
N GLU A 41 1.33 -7.18 -9.86
CA GLU A 41 1.05 -8.45 -9.21
C GLU A 41 -0.23 -8.39 -8.37
N ILE A 42 -0.47 -7.30 -7.63
CA ILE A 42 -1.69 -7.11 -6.84
C ILE A 42 -2.92 -7.15 -7.75
N LEU A 43 -2.88 -6.44 -8.89
CA LEU A 43 -3.98 -6.42 -9.86
C LEU A 43 -4.23 -7.80 -10.47
N LEU A 44 -3.16 -8.51 -10.83
CA LEU A 44 -3.26 -9.88 -11.33
C LEU A 44 -3.90 -10.79 -10.27
N GLN A 45 -3.43 -10.77 -9.03
CA GLN A 45 -4.00 -11.60 -7.96
C GLN A 45 -5.45 -11.22 -7.66
N ALA A 46 -5.81 -9.94 -7.72
CA ALA A 46 -7.19 -9.48 -7.58
C ALA A 46 -8.08 -10.03 -8.69
N TRP A 47 -7.65 -9.94 -9.96
CA TRP A 47 -8.38 -10.50 -11.10
C TRP A 47 -8.63 -12.01 -10.95
N HIS A 48 -7.58 -12.78 -10.62
CA HIS A 48 -7.70 -14.23 -10.46
C HIS A 48 -8.56 -14.66 -9.27
N SER A 49 -8.64 -13.83 -8.23
CA SER A 49 -9.39 -14.13 -7.01
C SER A 49 -10.83 -13.62 -7.05
N LEU A 50 -11.17 -12.67 -7.93
CA LEU A 50 -12.50 -12.07 -8.03
C LEU A 50 -13.64 -13.10 -8.23
N PRO A 51 -13.51 -14.14 -9.08
CA PRO A 51 -14.56 -15.16 -9.22
C PRO A 51 -14.88 -15.94 -7.94
N ARG A 52 -13.97 -15.93 -6.95
CA ARG A 52 -14.13 -16.59 -5.65
C ARG A 52 -14.66 -15.65 -4.58
N PHE A 53 -14.91 -14.38 -4.90
CA PHE A 53 -15.50 -13.46 -3.96
C PHE A 53 -16.98 -13.82 -3.70
N GLN A 54 -17.27 -14.21 -2.45
CA GLN A 54 -18.60 -14.69 -2.04
C GLN A 54 -19.43 -13.61 -1.31
N GLY A 55 -19.03 -12.34 -1.33
CA GLY A 55 -19.77 -11.27 -0.66
C GLY A 55 -19.74 -11.28 0.88
N GLN A 56 -18.88 -12.10 1.48
CA GLN A 56 -18.77 -12.22 2.95
C GLN A 56 -18.05 -11.04 3.63
N ALA A 57 -17.43 -10.17 2.85
CA ALA A 57 -16.77 -8.95 3.29
C ALA A 57 -17.11 -7.82 2.31
N SER A 58 -16.91 -6.55 2.72
CA SER A 58 -17.05 -5.45 1.76
C SER A 58 -16.03 -5.59 0.62
N PRO A 59 -16.35 -5.11 -0.60
CA PRO A 59 -15.39 -5.06 -1.70
C PRO A 59 -14.04 -4.45 -1.31
N ALA A 60 -14.08 -3.34 -0.56
CA ALA A 60 -12.89 -2.68 -0.03
C ALA A 60 -12.05 -3.62 0.86
N THR A 61 -12.69 -4.27 1.84
CA THR A 61 -12.03 -5.23 2.75
C THR A 61 -11.38 -6.37 1.97
N TRP A 62 -12.10 -6.94 1.00
CA TRP A 62 -11.56 -8.01 0.16
C TRP A 62 -10.36 -7.54 -0.65
N PHE A 63 -10.45 -6.36 -1.26
CA PHE A 63 -9.40 -5.81 -2.11
C PHE A 63 -8.13 -5.53 -1.30
N TYR A 64 -8.24 -4.91 -0.12
CA TYR A 64 -7.11 -4.74 0.81
C TYR A 64 -6.49 -6.07 1.22
N ARG A 65 -7.32 -7.07 1.50
CA ARG A 65 -6.82 -8.40 1.87
C ARG A 65 -5.97 -9.00 0.75
N VAL A 66 -6.41 -8.90 -0.51
CA VAL A 66 -5.63 -9.37 -1.66
C VAL A 66 -4.34 -8.56 -1.81
N ALA A 67 -4.42 -7.23 -1.74
CA ALA A 67 -3.27 -6.34 -1.90
C ALA A 67 -2.20 -6.60 -0.83
N LEU A 68 -2.58 -6.60 0.45
CA LEU A 68 -1.67 -6.82 1.57
C LEU A 68 -1.12 -8.25 1.60
N HIS A 69 -1.93 -9.27 1.30
CA HIS A 69 -1.43 -10.64 1.22
C HIS A 69 -0.39 -10.80 0.12
N THR A 70 -0.61 -10.16 -1.04
CA THR A 70 0.34 -10.16 -2.15
C THR A 70 1.63 -9.44 -1.77
N ALA A 71 1.54 -8.25 -1.17
CA ALA A 71 2.68 -7.45 -0.75
C ALA A 71 3.51 -8.09 0.38
N MET A 72 2.86 -8.71 1.37
CA MET A 72 3.56 -9.39 2.47
C MET A 72 4.40 -10.57 1.96
N ASN A 73 3.87 -11.32 0.98
CA ASN A 73 4.52 -12.47 0.38
C ASN A 73 5.43 -12.12 -0.81
N TRP A 74 5.48 -10.85 -1.20
CA TRP A 74 6.32 -10.37 -2.29
C TRP A 74 7.79 -10.68 -2.05
N ARG A 75 8.43 -11.32 -3.03
CA ARG A 75 9.87 -11.57 -3.09
C ARG A 75 10.35 -11.24 -4.49
N ARG A 76 11.37 -10.37 -4.59
CA ARG A 76 11.96 -9.90 -5.86
C ARG A 76 12.53 -11.03 -6.74
N LYS A 77 12.76 -12.24 -6.21
CA LYS A 77 13.72 -13.19 -6.76
C LYS A 77 13.31 -13.96 -8.04
N ASP A 78 12.04 -13.98 -8.45
CA ASP A 78 11.60 -14.83 -9.59
C ASP A 78 10.90 -14.09 -10.75
N GLN A 79 10.95 -12.76 -10.80
CA GLN A 79 10.15 -11.98 -11.76
C GLN A 79 10.77 -11.72 -13.14
N ARG A 80 12.02 -12.13 -13.41
CA ARG A 80 12.64 -12.01 -14.76
C ARG A 80 11.85 -12.70 -15.89
N ARG A 81 10.78 -13.44 -15.59
CA ARG A 81 9.90 -14.08 -16.58
C ARG A 81 8.61 -13.31 -16.89
N ARG A 82 8.30 -12.18 -16.22
CA ARG A 82 7.00 -11.49 -16.36
C ARG A 82 7.05 -10.13 -17.09
N THR A 83 8.23 -9.66 -17.48
CA THR A 83 8.52 -8.27 -17.86
C THR A 83 8.12 -7.84 -19.28
N CYS A 84 7.10 -8.44 -19.91
CA CYS A 84 6.70 -8.12 -21.29
C CYS A 84 5.33 -7.42 -21.44
N GLN A 85 4.73 -6.90 -20.37
CA GLN A 85 3.41 -6.27 -20.44
C GLN A 85 3.46 -4.80 -20.02
N GLN A 86 2.66 -3.96 -20.69
CA GLN A 86 2.45 -2.58 -20.26
C GLN A 86 1.69 -2.56 -18.92
N PRO A 87 2.12 -1.74 -17.95
CA PRO A 87 1.46 -1.66 -16.65
C PRO A 87 0.02 -1.15 -16.76
N LEU A 88 -0.92 -1.78 -16.03
CA LEU A 88 -2.32 -1.33 -15.94
C LEU A 88 -2.47 -0.09 -15.03
N LEU A 89 -1.59 0.06 -14.04
CA LEU A 89 -1.50 1.24 -13.18
C LEU A 89 -0.07 1.76 -13.23
N GLU A 90 0.06 3.08 -13.26
CA GLU A 90 1.34 3.74 -13.06
C GLU A 90 1.55 4.02 -11.56
N VAL A 91 2.59 3.42 -11.00
CA VAL A 91 3.06 3.70 -9.64
C VAL A 91 4.22 4.67 -9.75
N GLN A 92 3.91 5.95 -9.82
CA GLN A 92 4.94 6.97 -9.75
C GLN A 92 5.44 7.06 -8.30
N THR A 93 6.71 6.80 -8.06
CA THR A 93 7.42 7.47 -6.97
C THR A 93 7.46 8.94 -7.35
N ILE A 94 6.85 9.78 -6.53
CA ILE A 94 6.46 11.18 -6.81
C ILE A 94 7.40 11.83 -7.85
N PRO A 95 6.89 12.15 -9.06
CA PRO A 95 7.74 12.55 -10.18
C PRO A 95 8.63 13.74 -9.78
N SER A 96 9.91 13.65 -10.13
CA SER A 96 10.87 14.75 -9.91
C SER A 96 10.78 15.88 -10.93
N GLU A 97 9.87 15.75 -11.90
CA GLU A 97 9.84 16.60 -13.07
C GLU A 97 8.41 17.10 -13.30
N SER A 98 7.99 18.11 -12.52
CA SER A 98 7.26 19.29 -13.01
C SER A 98 6.71 20.18 -11.88
N ILE A 99 7.25 21.41 -11.83
CA ILE A 99 6.55 22.69 -11.56
C ILE A 99 6.37 23.14 -10.08
N ASP A 100 7.40 23.85 -9.59
CA ASP A 100 7.36 25.31 -9.30
C ASP A 100 6.52 25.90 -8.14
N SER A 101 6.33 25.16 -7.04
CA SER A 101 5.98 25.81 -5.75
C SER A 101 6.69 25.16 -4.57
N SER A 102 7.23 25.99 -3.66
CA SER A 102 7.90 25.52 -2.43
C SER A 102 7.01 24.59 -1.60
N GLN A 103 5.70 24.84 -1.60
CA GLN A 103 4.70 24.01 -0.92
C GLN A 103 4.63 22.57 -1.46
N HIS A 104 4.77 22.36 -2.76
CA HIS A 104 4.78 21.01 -3.32
C HIS A 104 6.08 20.25 -3.01
N ALA A 105 7.20 20.97 -2.89
CA ALA A 105 8.46 20.38 -2.48
C ALA A 105 8.43 19.90 -1.02
N GLU A 106 7.91 20.73 -0.11
CA GLU A 106 7.75 20.39 1.32
C GLU A 106 6.82 19.18 1.54
N GLN A 107 5.69 19.15 0.82
CA GLN A 107 4.76 18.01 0.86
C GLN A 107 5.40 16.73 0.36
N ARG A 108 6.20 16.81 -0.71
CA ARG A 108 6.90 15.67 -1.28
C ARG A 108 7.93 15.12 -0.29
N GLU A 109 8.73 15.99 0.31
CA GLU A 109 9.73 15.59 1.30
C GLU A 109 9.08 14.92 2.51
N THR A 110 8.00 15.51 3.03
CA THR A 110 7.22 14.93 4.13
C THR A 110 6.71 13.53 3.80
N LEU A 111 6.21 13.33 2.57
CA LEU A 111 5.76 12.01 2.12
C LEU A 111 6.92 11.02 2.00
N GLU A 112 8.09 11.43 1.51
CA GLU A 112 9.26 10.55 1.44
C GLU A 112 9.74 10.12 2.84
N GLN A 113 9.81 11.05 3.80
CA GLN A 113 10.14 10.73 5.20
C GLN A 113 9.13 9.75 5.81
N LEU A 114 7.83 9.94 5.53
CA LEU A 114 6.79 9.01 5.96
C LEU A 114 7.01 7.59 5.41
N TYR A 115 7.27 7.45 4.11
CA TYR A 115 7.50 6.12 3.53
C TYR A 115 8.79 5.48 4.03
N LYS A 116 9.87 6.26 4.22
CA LYS A 116 11.10 5.76 4.85
C LYS A 116 10.86 5.23 6.26
N ALA A 117 10.10 5.96 7.08
CA ALA A 117 9.73 5.50 8.40
C ALA A 117 8.84 4.25 8.36
N ILE A 118 7.88 4.18 7.42
CA ILE A 118 7.05 3.00 7.19
C ILE A 118 7.91 1.78 6.81
N HIS A 119 8.93 1.93 5.96
CA HIS A 119 9.81 0.83 5.54
C HIS A 119 10.62 0.22 6.68
N GLN A 120 10.80 0.95 7.79
CA GLN A 120 11.49 0.46 8.98
C GLN A 120 10.57 -0.33 9.92
N LEU A 121 9.25 -0.29 9.70
CA LEU A 121 8.30 -1.06 10.50
C LEU A 121 8.28 -2.54 10.09
N PRO A 122 7.94 -3.46 11.01
CA PRO A 122 7.61 -4.84 10.64
C PRO A 122 6.50 -4.87 9.59
N LYS A 123 6.60 -5.73 8.57
CA LYS A 123 5.61 -5.86 7.48
C LYS A 123 4.15 -5.96 7.93
N SER A 124 3.91 -6.58 9.09
CA SER A 124 2.57 -6.74 9.63
C SER A 124 2.06 -5.48 10.36
N ASP A 125 2.96 -4.60 10.80
CA ASP A 125 2.62 -3.29 11.36
C ASP A 125 2.47 -2.24 10.25
N VAL A 126 3.21 -2.35 9.13
CA VAL A 126 2.94 -1.56 7.90
C VAL A 126 1.49 -1.71 7.48
N ALA A 127 0.97 -2.94 7.42
CA ALA A 127 -0.42 -3.21 7.07
C ALA A 127 -1.42 -2.48 7.99
N LEU A 128 -1.15 -2.47 9.31
CA LEU A 128 -1.99 -1.77 10.29
C LEU A 128 -1.99 -0.26 10.07
N VAL A 129 -0.82 0.31 9.77
CA VAL A 129 -0.68 1.75 9.51
C VAL A 129 -1.44 2.15 8.26
N LEU A 130 -1.27 1.41 7.15
CA LEU A 130 -1.96 1.72 5.89
C LEU A 130 -3.49 1.68 6.04
N LEU A 131 -4.03 0.61 6.63
CA LEU A 131 -5.48 0.49 6.81
C LEU A 131 -6.03 1.60 7.73
N TYR A 132 -5.24 2.05 8.70
CA TYR A 132 -5.63 3.18 9.56
C TYR A 132 -5.59 4.52 8.80
N LEU A 133 -4.58 4.74 7.95
CA LEU A 133 -4.47 5.94 7.12
C LEU A 133 -5.62 6.04 6.11
N ASP A 134 -6.11 4.89 5.64
CA ASP A 134 -7.27 4.80 4.75
C ASP A 134 -8.61 4.75 5.53
N GLU A 135 -8.59 5.10 6.81
CA GLU A 135 -9.75 5.30 7.69
C GLU A 135 -10.64 4.06 7.92
N LEU A 136 -10.09 2.84 7.76
CA LEU A 136 -10.85 1.63 8.06
C LEU A 136 -11.15 1.52 9.55
N SER A 137 -12.35 1.05 9.87
CA SER A 137 -12.72 0.73 11.25
C SER A 137 -11.91 -0.45 11.80
N TYR A 138 -11.77 -0.54 13.13
CA TYR A 138 -11.02 -1.64 13.76
C TYR A 138 -11.60 -3.02 13.41
N ARG A 139 -12.91 -3.09 13.18
CA ARG A 139 -13.62 -4.28 12.72
C ARG A 139 -13.22 -4.67 11.29
N GLU A 140 -13.14 -3.71 10.38
CA GLU A 140 -12.68 -3.97 9.00
C GLU A 140 -11.21 -4.36 8.99
N MET A 141 -10.35 -3.64 9.73
CA MET A 141 -8.94 -3.98 9.89
C MET A 141 -8.75 -5.41 10.42
N ALA A 142 -9.53 -5.80 11.43
CA ALA A 142 -9.55 -7.16 11.96
C ALA A 142 -9.92 -8.20 10.87
N GLY A 143 -10.94 -7.89 10.06
CA GLY A 143 -11.35 -8.72 8.93
C GLY A 143 -10.32 -8.83 7.81
N VAL A 144 -9.59 -7.75 7.52
CA VAL A 144 -8.49 -7.73 6.54
C VAL A 144 -7.30 -8.56 7.03
N LEU A 145 -6.91 -8.36 8.29
CA LEU A 145 -5.67 -8.91 8.87
C LEU A 145 -5.84 -10.30 9.50
N GLY A 146 -7.07 -10.77 9.73
CA GLY A 146 -7.33 -12.06 10.37
C GLY A 146 -6.97 -12.10 11.86
N ILE A 147 -7.06 -10.96 12.55
CA ILE A 147 -6.79 -10.82 13.99
C ILE A 147 -8.02 -10.23 14.71
N SER A 148 -8.10 -10.35 16.04
CA SER A 148 -9.19 -9.75 16.81
C SER A 148 -9.12 -8.21 16.83
N GLU A 149 -10.25 -7.52 16.94
CA GLU A 149 -10.33 -6.05 17.08
C GLU A 149 -9.50 -5.51 18.27
N SER A 150 -9.47 -6.22 19.39
CA SER A 150 -8.64 -5.85 20.55
C SER A 150 -7.14 -5.85 20.21
N ASN A 151 -6.70 -6.88 19.47
CA ASN A 151 -5.31 -6.99 18.99
C ASN A 151 -4.98 -5.89 17.98
N VAL A 152 -5.91 -5.49 17.10
CA VAL A 152 -5.76 -4.32 16.21
C VAL A 152 -5.42 -3.08 17.03
N GLY A 153 -6.21 -2.75 18.06
CA GLY A 153 -5.98 -1.56 18.88
C GLY A 153 -4.61 -1.54 19.57
N VAL A 154 -4.22 -2.65 20.20
CA VAL A 154 -2.93 -2.76 20.91
C VAL A 154 -1.75 -2.68 19.94
N ARG A 155 -1.82 -3.34 18.79
CA ARG A 155 -0.75 -3.31 17.79
C ARG A 155 -0.66 -1.98 17.08
N LEU A 156 -1.79 -1.39 16.71
CA LEU A 156 -1.84 -0.08 16.06
C LEU A 156 -1.26 1.01 16.97
N GLY A 157 -1.57 0.99 18.27
CA GLY A 157 -0.97 1.92 19.23
C GLY A 157 0.55 1.82 19.27
N ARG A 158 1.10 0.60 19.26
CA ARG A 158 2.55 0.36 19.20
C ARG A 158 3.16 0.80 17.87
N ALA A 159 2.52 0.46 16.75
CA ALA A 159 2.98 0.84 15.41
C ALA A 159 3.01 2.37 15.22
N LYS A 160 1.98 3.09 15.70
CA LYS A 160 1.94 4.56 15.69
C LYS A 160 3.05 5.18 16.54
N LYS A 161 3.31 4.61 17.72
CA LYS A 161 4.40 5.08 18.58
C LYS A 161 5.75 4.90 17.90
N ALA A 162 6.02 3.73 17.33
CA ALA A 162 7.25 3.46 16.58
C ALA A 162 7.39 4.40 15.37
N LEU A 163 6.31 4.63 14.62
CA LEU A 163 6.31 5.55 13.49
C LEU A 163 6.63 6.98 13.92
N ALA A 164 6.04 7.46 15.01
CA ALA A 164 6.32 8.80 15.55
C ALA A 164 7.77 8.96 16.02
N GLU A 165 8.34 7.93 16.65
CA GLU A 165 9.74 7.92 17.05
C GLU A 165 10.68 8.00 15.83
N LEU A 166 10.40 7.22 14.78
CA LEU A 166 11.17 7.23 13.53
C LEU A 166 11.10 8.57 12.81
N LEU A 167 9.91 9.17 12.72
CA LEU A 167 9.73 10.50 12.10
C LEU A 167 10.47 11.60 12.87
N ASN A 168 10.47 11.56 14.21
CA ASN A 168 11.21 12.54 15.00
C ASN A 168 12.73 12.44 14.81
N VAL A 169 13.26 11.22 14.57
CA VAL A 169 14.69 11.01 14.29
C VAL A 169 15.05 11.58 12.92
N GLU A 170 14.24 11.32 11.88
CA GLU A 170 14.54 11.86 10.53
C GLU A 170 14.45 13.38 10.48
N VAL A 171 13.52 14.01 11.20
CA VAL A 171 13.44 15.48 11.30
C VAL A 171 14.70 16.07 11.96
N ALA A 172 15.26 15.40 12.98
CA ALA A 172 16.49 15.85 13.62
C ALA A 172 17.71 15.70 12.68
N GLU A 173 17.80 14.61 11.91
CA GLU A 173 18.89 14.41 10.95
C GLU A 173 18.84 15.40 9.77
N ALA A 174 17.64 15.76 9.28
CA ALA A 174 17.47 16.75 8.23
C ALA A 174 17.95 18.15 8.66
N GLN A 175 17.64 18.56 9.89
CA GLN A 175 18.09 19.86 10.45
C GLN A 175 19.61 19.94 10.66
N HIS A 176 20.28 18.81 10.86
CA HIS A 176 21.73 18.75 11.02
C HIS A 176 22.50 18.74 9.70
N HIS A 177 21.88 18.38 8.57
CA HIS A 177 22.54 18.34 7.26
C HIS A 177 22.51 19.69 6.52
N GLU A 178 21.66 20.63 6.97
CA GLU A 178 21.53 22.00 6.42
C GLU A 178 22.32 23.07 7.20
N SER A 179 23.05 22.70 8.27
CA SER A 179 23.91 23.59 9.07
C SER A 179 25.38 23.44 8.75
#